data_AF-X1CEG4-F1
#
_entry.id   AF-X1CEG4-F1
#
_cell.length_a   1.000
_cell.length_b   1.000
_cell.length_c   1.000
_cell.angle_alpha   90.00
_cell.angle_beta   90.00
_cell.angle_gamma   90.00
#
_symmetry.space_group_name_H-M   'P 1'
#
loop_
_entity.id
_entity.type
_entity.pdbx_description
1 polymer ?
#
loop_
_entity_poly.entity_id
_entity_poly.type
_entity_poly.pdbx_seq_one_letter_code
_entity_poly.pdbx_strand_id
1 'polypeptide(L)'
;MTKAPFVYDHGDEAKYTPLLAMYSLGHAFIPPPIHAGGLRYHGMAPTISQLINDGLITPKAVTQLDAYKAGVLFTRTEGIIPAPETNHALACLVDEAKKASEEGKERVILVNFSGHGLLDLGSYEKYFAGELTNFALPEEEIAKSEQIYKDYPKPELVKSFNDSTV
;
A
#
# COMPACT_ATOMS: atom_id res chain seq x y z
N MET A 1 0.75 5.34 1.75
CA MET A 1 -0.44 6.00 1.15
C MET A 1 -1.35 6.65 2.18
N THR A 2 -1.89 5.95 3.19
CA THR A 2 -2.89 6.53 4.12
C THR A 2 -2.34 7.55 5.12
N LYS A 3 -1.01 7.66 5.26
CA LYS A 3 -0.34 8.57 6.21
C LYS A 3 0.72 9.47 5.57
N ALA A 4 1.09 9.20 4.32
CA ALA A 4 2.13 9.97 3.65
C ALA A 4 1.51 11.30 3.18
N PRO A 5 2.23 12.44 3.23
CA PRO A 5 1.76 13.67 2.61
C PRO A 5 2.00 13.67 1.09
N PHE A 6 1.25 14.51 0.37
CA PHE A 6 1.45 14.76 -1.06
C PHE A 6 2.50 15.86 -1.24
N VAL A 7 3.67 15.48 -1.76
CA VAL A 7 4.88 16.33 -1.82
C VAL A 7 5.63 16.12 -3.14
N TYR A 8 6.55 17.02 -3.47
CA TYR A 8 7.60 16.68 -4.44
C TYR A 8 8.66 15.85 -3.74
N ASP A 9 9.13 14.77 -4.36
CA ASP A 9 10.24 13.95 -3.88
C ASP A 9 10.90 13.17 -5.01
N HIS A 10 12.07 12.58 -4.78
CA HIS A 10 12.72 11.71 -5.75
C HIS A 10 12.04 10.33 -5.78
N GLY A 11 11.89 9.78 -7.00
CA GLY A 11 11.39 8.44 -7.23
C GLY A 11 12.40 7.33 -6.88
N ASP A 12 13.63 7.68 -6.54
CA ASP A 12 14.67 6.75 -6.13
C ASP A 12 15.51 7.34 -4.99
N GLU A 13 16.05 6.47 -4.14
CA GLU A 13 16.89 6.85 -3.01
C GLU A 13 18.15 7.62 -3.45
N ALA A 14 18.70 7.29 -4.62
CA ALA A 14 19.92 7.88 -5.16
C ALA A 14 19.72 9.25 -5.82
N LYS A 15 18.47 9.73 -5.93
CA LYS A 15 18.10 11.03 -6.51
C LYS A 15 18.46 11.19 -8.00
N TYR A 16 18.49 10.10 -8.77
CA TYR A 16 18.69 10.18 -10.22
C TYR A 16 17.44 10.63 -10.98
N THR A 17 16.26 10.39 -10.40
CA THR A 17 15.00 10.90 -10.93
C THR A 17 14.82 12.39 -10.65
N PRO A 18 14.11 13.13 -11.52
CA PRO A 18 13.64 14.47 -11.17
C PRO A 18 12.67 14.41 -9.98
N LEU A 19 12.38 15.56 -9.41
CA LEU A 19 11.32 15.65 -8.39
C LEU A 19 9.96 15.31 -9.02
N LEU A 20 9.23 14.40 -8.39
CA LEU A 20 7.92 13.93 -8.79
C LEU A 20 6.89 14.33 -7.73
N ALA A 21 5.73 14.86 -8.16
CA ALA A 21 4.62 15.12 -7.25
C ALA A 21 3.93 13.80 -6.89
N MET A 22 4.07 13.35 -5.64
CA MET A 22 3.54 12.07 -5.19
C MET A 22 3.27 12.02 -3.69
N TYR A 23 2.46 11.05 -3.27
CA TYR A 23 2.42 10.65 -1.87
C TYR A 23 3.72 9.95 -1.50
N SER A 24 4.52 10.53 -0.60
CA SER A 24 5.84 10.02 -0.25
C SER A 24 6.08 10.02 1.25
N LEU A 25 6.70 8.94 1.75
CA LEU A 25 7.32 8.90 3.09
C LEU A 25 8.76 9.43 3.06
N GLY A 26 9.27 9.94 1.93
CA GLY A 26 10.64 10.41 1.75
C GLY A 26 11.54 9.34 1.12
N HIS A 27 12.32 9.70 0.10
CA HIS A 27 13.20 8.77 -0.64
C HIS A 27 14.29 8.09 0.21
N ALA A 28 14.63 8.64 1.37
CA ALA A 28 15.57 8.04 2.31
C ALA A 28 14.88 7.21 3.42
N PHE A 29 13.56 6.99 3.31
CA PHE A 29 12.80 6.18 4.26
C PHE A 29 13.25 4.71 4.17
N ILE A 30 13.62 4.14 5.32
CA ILE A 30 14.00 2.74 5.43
C ILE A 30 12.90 1.99 6.19
N PRO A 31 12.23 1.01 5.56
CA PRO A 31 11.21 0.22 6.24
C PRO A 31 11.82 -0.64 7.36
N PRO A 32 11.03 -0.95 8.41
CA PRO A 32 11.49 -1.81 9.50
C PRO A 32 11.96 -3.19 9.03
N PRO A 33 13.00 -3.77 9.65
CA PRO A 33 13.52 -5.11 9.27
C PRO A 33 12.51 -6.25 9.42
N ILE A 34 11.52 -6.08 10.30
CA ILE A 34 10.45 -7.06 10.58
C ILE A 34 9.35 -7.07 9.50
N HIS A 35 9.41 -6.15 8.53
CA HIS A 35 8.41 -6.04 7.47
C HIS A 35 8.64 -7.11 6.40
N ALA A 36 7.75 -8.12 6.37
CA ALA A 36 7.77 -9.22 5.41
C ALA A 36 6.63 -9.09 4.38
N GLY A 37 6.01 -7.92 4.28
CA GLY A 37 4.90 -7.64 3.35
C GLY A 37 5.32 -7.17 1.95
N GLY A 38 6.62 -6.97 1.70
CA GLY A 38 7.18 -6.66 0.38
C GLY A 38 6.97 -5.23 -0.12
N LEU A 39 5.89 -4.56 0.29
CA LEU A 39 5.53 -3.18 -0.10
C LEU A 39 6.37 -2.11 0.63
N ARG A 40 7.66 -2.05 0.26
CA ARG A 40 8.68 -1.23 0.94
C ARG A 40 8.97 0.12 0.28
N TYR A 41 8.49 0.34 -0.93
CA TYR A 41 8.76 1.58 -1.67
C TYR A 41 8.14 2.78 -0.94
N HIS A 42 8.89 3.87 -0.84
CA HIS A 42 8.54 5.06 -0.05
C HIS A 42 7.43 5.91 -0.68
N GLY A 43 7.35 5.88 -2.00
CA GLY A 43 6.49 6.74 -2.80
C GLY A 43 5.28 6.03 -3.42
N MET A 44 4.46 6.79 -4.11
CA MET A 44 3.39 6.30 -4.97
C MET A 44 3.57 6.91 -6.37
N ALA A 45 3.16 6.20 -7.42
CA ALA A 45 3.25 6.77 -8.76
C ALA A 45 2.51 8.13 -8.83
N PRO A 46 3.04 9.15 -9.54
CA PRO A 46 2.39 10.47 -9.63
C PRO A 46 0.96 10.41 -10.15
N THR A 47 0.71 9.56 -11.15
CA THR A 47 -0.64 9.35 -11.71
C THR A 47 -1.61 8.76 -10.69
N ILE A 48 -1.18 7.76 -9.90
CA ILE A 48 -2.00 7.20 -8.82
C ILE A 48 -2.22 8.24 -7.72
N SER A 49 -1.20 9.03 -7.38
CA SER A 49 -1.32 10.13 -6.41
C SER A 49 -2.35 11.16 -6.86
N GLN A 50 -2.36 11.50 -8.16
CA GLN A 50 -3.35 12.40 -8.73
C GLN A 50 -4.77 11.82 -8.66
N LEU A 51 -4.96 10.53 -8.99
CA LEU A 51 -6.27 9.87 -8.87
C LEU A 51 -6.80 9.86 -7.42
N ILE A 52 -5.92 9.79 -6.42
CA ILE A 52 -6.29 9.95 -5.00
C ILE A 52 -6.74 11.39 -4.73
N ASN A 53 -5.98 12.39 -5.20
CA ASN A 53 -6.31 13.81 -5.02
C ASN A 53 -7.64 14.19 -5.69
N ASP A 54 -7.94 13.58 -6.83
CA ASP A 54 -9.22 13.74 -7.54
C ASP A 54 -10.38 12.98 -6.88
N GLY A 55 -10.12 12.18 -5.84
CA GLY A 55 -11.14 11.40 -5.14
C GLY A 55 -11.65 10.18 -5.92
N LEU A 56 -10.97 9.77 -7.00
CA LEU A 56 -11.38 8.65 -7.84
C LEU A 56 -11.00 7.28 -7.26
N ILE A 57 -9.97 7.22 -6.43
CA ILE A 57 -9.54 5.99 -5.75
C ILE A 57 -9.33 6.25 -4.26
N THR A 58 -9.71 5.28 -3.44
CA THR A 58 -9.53 5.34 -1.99
C THR A 58 -8.39 4.43 -1.56
N PRO A 59 -7.27 4.97 -1.02
CA PRO A 59 -6.20 4.14 -0.51
C PRO A 59 -6.64 3.40 0.76
N LYS A 60 -6.26 2.14 0.88
CA LYS A 60 -6.41 1.36 2.11
C LYS A 60 -5.05 0.83 2.57
N ALA A 61 -4.86 0.78 3.88
CA ALA A 61 -3.73 0.12 4.51
C ALA A 61 -4.26 -1.07 5.31
N VAL A 62 -3.57 -2.20 5.19
CA VAL A 62 -3.86 -3.42 5.97
C VAL A 62 -2.64 -3.80 6.78
N THR A 63 -2.85 -4.47 7.90
CA THR A 63 -1.74 -4.96 8.70
C THR A 63 -1.11 -6.17 8.04
N GLN A 64 0.18 -6.41 8.30
CA GLN A 64 0.89 -7.56 7.73
C GLN A 64 0.22 -8.87 8.16
N LEU A 65 -0.19 -9.00 9.42
CA LEU A 65 -0.87 -10.20 9.90
C LEU A 65 -2.22 -10.43 9.18
N ASP A 66 -3.00 -9.38 8.93
CA ASP A 66 -4.26 -9.49 8.20
C ASP A 66 -4.03 -9.88 6.74
N ALA A 67 -2.99 -9.32 6.10
CA ALA A 67 -2.57 -9.69 4.76
C ALA A 67 -2.26 -11.20 4.69
N TYR A 68 -1.37 -11.70 5.55
CA TYR A 68 -1.00 -13.13 5.55
C TYR A 68 -2.20 -14.04 5.87
N LYS A 69 -3.08 -13.62 6.79
CA LYS A 69 -4.32 -14.36 7.08
C LYS A 69 -5.21 -14.49 5.85
N ALA A 70 -5.37 -13.42 5.07
CA ALA A 70 -6.12 -13.44 3.82
C ALA A 70 -5.44 -14.29 2.74
N GLY A 71 -4.12 -14.19 2.63
CA GLY A 71 -3.33 -15.02 1.72
C GLY A 71 -3.48 -16.52 1.99
N VAL A 72 -3.35 -16.93 3.25
CA VAL A 72 -3.52 -18.33 3.66
C VAL A 72 -4.95 -18.81 3.44
N LEU A 73 -5.95 -17.96 3.68
CA LEU A 73 -7.35 -18.27 3.34
C LEU A 73 -7.48 -18.55 1.83
N PHE A 74 -6.99 -17.63 0.99
CA PHE A 74 -7.04 -17.78 -0.47
C PHE A 74 -6.33 -19.05 -0.95
N THR A 75 -5.16 -19.36 -0.41
CA THR A 75 -4.45 -20.61 -0.75
C THR A 75 -5.25 -21.84 -0.37
N ARG A 76 -5.93 -21.84 0.77
CA ARG A 76 -6.75 -22.96 1.22
C ARG A 76 -8.03 -23.14 0.40
N THR A 77 -8.59 -22.08 -0.17
CA THR A 77 -9.81 -22.15 -0.96
C THR A 77 -9.54 -22.33 -2.46
N GLU A 78 -8.54 -21.64 -3.01
CA GLU A 78 -8.25 -21.58 -4.45
C GLU A 78 -7.01 -22.42 -4.87
N GLY A 79 -6.21 -22.89 -3.91
CA GLY A 79 -5.05 -23.74 -4.19
C GLY A 79 -3.80 -23.02 -4.73
N ILE A 80 -3.81 -21.69 -4.83
CA ILE A 80 -2.67 -20.88 -5.31
C ILE A 80 -2.03 -20.15 -4.12
N ILE A 81 -0.69 -20.13 -4.07
CA ILE A 81 0.07 -19.36 -3.08
C ILE A 81 0.30 -17.94 -3.64
N PRO A 82 -0.36 -16.89 -3.11
CA PRO A 82 -0.14 -15.50 -3.51
C PRO A 82 1.21 -14.96 -3.01
N ALA A 83 1.72 -13.92 -3.66
CA ALA A 83 2.87 -13.17 -3.14
C ALA A 83 2.48 -12.38 -1.87
N PRO A 84 3.42 -12.10 -0.94
CA PRO A 84 3.18 -11.24 0.22
C PRO A 84 2.58 -9.86 -0.13
N GLU A 85 2.94 -9.30 -1.27
CA GLU A 85 2.39 -8.04 -1.79
C GLU A 85 0.91 -8.23 -2.19
N THR A 86 0.61 -9.31 -2.93
CA THR A 86 -0.75 -9.65 -3.38
C THR A 86 -1.72 -9.87 -2.21
N ASN A 87 -1.22 -10.39 -1.09
CA ASN A 87 -1.99 -10.58 0.14
C ASN A 87 -2.68 -9.31 0.64
N HIS A 88 -2.12 -8.13 0.38
CA HIS A 88 -2.72 -6.86 0.80
C HIS A 88 -4.04 -6.59 0.06
N ALA A 89 -4.09 -6.91 -1.24
CA ALA A 89 -5.31 -6.81 -2.03
C ALA A 89 -6.33 -7.88 -1.63
N LEU A 90 -5.86 -9.10 -1.32
CA LEU A 90 -6.73 -10.20 -0.84
C LEU A 90 -7.36 -9.90 0.52
N ALA A 91 -6.66 -9.20 1.42
CA ALA A 91 -7.26 -8.74 2.67
C ALA A 91 -8.44 -7.78 2.42
N CYS A 92 -8.27 -6.82 1.51
CA CYS A 92 -9.35 -5.93 1.09
C CYS A 92 -10.51 -6.70 0.43
N LEU A 93 -10.21 -7.71 -0.40
CA LEU A 93 -11.22 -8.59 -1.02
C LEU A 93 -12.07 -9.29 0.04
N VAL A 94 -11.43 -9.92 1.03
CA VAL A 94 -12.12 -10.64 2.10
C VAL A 94 -13.04 -9.70 2.88
N ASP A 95 -12.60 -8.48 3.17
CA ASP A 95 -13.43 -7.49 3.86
C ASP A 95 -14.63 -7.04 3.02
N GLU A 96 -14.45 -6.77 1.73
CA GLU A 96 -15.55 -6.39 0.85
C GLU A 96 -16.54 -7.54 0.60
N ALA A 97 -16.06 -8.79 0.55
CA ALA A 97 -16.90 -9.97 0.44
C ALA A 97 -17.76 -10.19 1.71
N LYS A 98 -17.20 -9.97 2.91
CA LYS A 98 -17.97 -10.02 4.17
C LYS A 98 -19.06 -8.97 4.21
N LYS A 99 -18.75 -7.72 3.83
CA LYS A 99 -19.76 -6.64 3.74
C LYS A 99 -20.87 -6.98 2.77
N ALA A 100 -20.54 -7.55 1.60
CA ALA A 100 -21.54 -8.01 0.63
C ALA A 100 -22.50 -9.03 1.25
N SER A 101 -21.95 -10.00 2.01
CA SER A 101 -22.73 -11.01 2.73
C SER A 101 -23.60 -10.40 3.83
N GLU A 102 -23.08 -9.47 4.62
CA GLU A 102 -23.81 -8.79 5.71
C GLU A 102 -24.96 -7.92 5.16
N GLU A 103 -24.76 -7.28 4.01
CA GLU A 103 -25.79 -6.51 3.32
C GLU A 103 -26.78 -7.38 2.53
N GLY A 104 -26.50 -8.68 2.37
CA GLY A 104 -27.31 -9.59 1.56
C GLY A 104 -27.32 -9.23 0.06
N LYS A 105 -26.25 -8.61 -0.45
CA LYS A 105 -26.16 -8.17 -1.84
C LYS A 105 -25.08 -8.92 -2.60
N GLU A 106 -25.43 -9.40 -3.78
CA GLU A 106 -24.44 -9.92 -4.73
C GLU A 106 -23.53 -8.78 -5.22
N ARG A 107 -22.22 -9.01 -5.22
CA ARG A 107 -21.22 -8.05 -5.71
C ARG A 107 -20.20 -8.78 -6.57
N VAL A 108 -19.80 -8.15 -7.67
CA VAL A 108 -18.64 -8.58 -8.47
C VAL A 108 -17.44 -7.75 -8.03
N ILE A 109 -16.40 -8.41 -7.52
CA ILE A 109 -15.18 -7.77 -7.05
C ILE A 109 -14.02 -8.22 -7.95
N LEU A 110 -13.42 -7.27 -8.68
CA LEU A 110 -12.21 -7.52 -9.46
C LEU A 110 -10.98 -7.22 -8.61
N VAL A 111 -10.04 -8.15 -8.59
CA VAL A 111 -8.77 -8.01 -7.86
C VAL A 111 -7.60 -8.26 -8.81
N ASN A 112 -6.60 -7.39 -8.73
CA ASN A 112 -5.33 -7.63 -9.39
C ASN A 112 -4.49 -8.63 -8.58
N PHE A 113 -4.39 -9.88 -9.05
CA PHE A 113 -3.50 -10.88 -8.49
C PHE A 113 -2.08 -10.67 -9.04
N SER A 114 -1.29 -9.85 -8.37
CA SER A 114 -0.04 -9.33 -8.91
C SER A 114 1.10 -10.35 -9.05
N GLY A 115 1.07 -11.46 -8.30
CA GLY A 115 2.11 -12.48 -8.37
C GLY A 115 1.89 -13.67 -7.44
N HIS A 116 2.64 -14.75 -7.67
CA HIS A 116 2.65 -15.93 -6.81
C HIS A 116 3.75 -15.85 -5.74
N GLY A 117 3.56 -16.52 -4.61
CA GLY A 117 4.51 -16.53 -3.47
C GLY A 117 5.45 -17.73 -3.44
N LEU A 118 5.62 -18.46 -4.54
CA LEU A 118 6.48 -19.66 -4.59
C LEU A 118 7.95 -19.39 -4.21
N LEU A 119 8.43 -18.16 -4.39
CA LEU A 119 9.78 -17.73 -4.01
C LEU A 119 9.82 -16.97 -2.67
N ASP A 120 8.65 -16.74 -2.06
CA ASP A 120 8.48 -15.98 -0.82
C ASP A 120 8.10 -16.89 0.37
N LEU A 121 8.33 -18.20 0.22
CA LEU A 121 7.96 -19.21 1.23
C LEU A 121 8.61 -18.94 2.59
N GLY A 122 9.81 -18.36 2.64
CA GLY A 122 10.45 -17.97 3.90
C GLY A 122 9.67 -16.91 4.67
N SER A 123 8.92 -16.04 3.99
CA SER A 123 8.05 -15.06 4.65
C SER A 123 6.77 -15.69 5.20
N TYR A 124 6.24 -16.70 4.50
CA TYR A 124 5.15 -17.54 5.01
C TYR A 124 5.58 -18.40 6.20
N GLU A 125 6.80 -18.95 6.19
CA GLU A 125 7.37 -19.69 7.32
C GLU A 125 7.38 -18.84 8.59
N LYS A 126 7.89 -17.60 8.50
CA LYS A 126 7.85 -16.64 9.62
C LYS A 126 6.44 -16.34 10.12
N TYR A 127 5.45 -16.27 9.22
CA TYR A 127 4.05 -16.11 9.59
C TYR A 127 3.55 -17.31 10.41
N PHE A 128 3.80 -18.54 9.93
CA PHE A 128 3.38 -19.75 10.62
C PHE A 128 4.14 -20.00 11.93
N ALA A 129 5.40 -19.55 12.02
CA ALA A 129 6.19 -19.56 13.26
C ALA A 129 5.75 -18.50 14.28
N GLY A 130 4.85 -17.58 13.91
CA GLY A 130 4.39 -16.50 14.80
C GLY A 130 5.42 -15.39 15.01
N GLU A 131 6.42 -15.29 14.13
CA GLU A 131 7.51 -14.32 14.23
C GLU A 131 7.15 -12.94 13.65
N LEU A 132 6.09 -12.87 12.86
CA LEU A 132 5.61 -11.62 12.29
C LEU A 132 4.82 -10.81 13.31
N THR A 133 5.14 -9.52 13.41
CA THR A 133 4.39 -8.57 14.23
C THR A 133 3.90 -7.40 13.40
N ASN A 134 2.76 -6.84 13.81
CA ASN A 134 2.27 -5.63 13.19
C ASN A 134 3.11 -4.45 13.68
N PHE A 135 3.66 -3.70 12.72
CA PHE A 135 4.38 -2.47 13.00
C PHE A 135 3.58 -1.28 12.51
N ALA A 136 3.19 -0.41 13.43
CA ALA A 136 2.66 0.90 13.09
C ALA A 136 3.81 1.90 13.05
N LEU A 137 4.00 2.56 11.90
CA LEU A 137 5.00 3.61 11.77
C LEU A 137 4.71 4.75 12.77
N PRO A 138 5.64 5.04 13.72
CA PRO A 138 5.46 6.12 14.68
C PRO A 138 5.40 7.49 14.01
N GLU A 139 4.63 8.42 14.57
CA GLU A 139 4.51 9.78 14.05
C GLU A 139 5.85 10.53 14.03
N GLU A 140 6.73 10.25 15.00
CA GLU A 140 8.06 10.84 15.06
C GLU A 140 8.93 10.46 13.84
N GLU A 141 8.82 9.22 13.38
CA GLU A 141 9.56 8.75 12.19
C GLU A 141 8.99 9.35 10.89
N ILE A 142 7.68 9.56 10.85
CA ILE A 142 7.04 10.31 9.75
C ILE A 142 7.58 11.74 9.75
N ALA A 143 7.55 12.44 10.90
CA ALA A 143 8.02 13.81 11.06
C ALA A 143 9.51 13.99 10.69
N LYS A 144 10.36 13.02 11.06
CA LYS A 144 11.78 12.98 10.64
C LYS A 144 11.91 12.87 9.14
N SER A 145 11.10 12.00 8.52
CA SER A 145 11.12 11.83 7.08
C SER A 145 10.62 13.07 6.33
N GLU A 146 9.73 13.87 6.95
CA GLU A 146 9.28 15.13 6.34
C GLU A 146 10.37 16.18 6.18
N GLN A 147 11.44 16.08 6.97
CA GLN A 147 12.60 16.99 6.84
C GLN A 147 13.31 16.83 5.49
N ILE A 148 13.11 15.71 4.80
CA ILE A 148 13.74 15.40 3.51
C ILE A 148 13.32 16.41 2.43
N TYR A 149 12.05 16.79 2.41
CA TYR A 149 11.47 17.66 1.39
C TYR A 149 11.18 19.08 1.90
N LYS A 150 11.78 19.49 3.04
CA LYS A 150 11.57 20.83 3.62
C LYS A 150 11.93 21.98 2.66
N ASP A 151 12.97 21.75 1.84
CA ASP A 151 13.52 22.73 0.89
C ASP A 151 13.00 22.51 -0.54
N TYR A 152 12.12 21.53 -0.75
CA TYR A 152 11.54 21.23 -2.06
C TYR A 152 10.33 22.13 -2.31
N PRO A 153 9.99 22.40 -3.59
CA PRO A 153 8.75 23.08 -3.92
C PRO A 153 7.55 22.28 -3.39
N LYS A 154 6.45 22.99 -3.11
CA LYS A 154 5.18 22.35 -2.75
C LYS A 154 4.37 22.06 -4.01
N PRO A 155 3.83 20.84 -4.18
CA PRO A 155 2.96 20.56 -5.31
C PRO A 155 1.63 21.31 -5.14
N GLU A 156 1.12 21.84 -6.25
CA GLU A 156 -0.23 22.39 -6.29
C GLU A 156 -1.24 21.24 -6.33
N LEU A 157 -2.33 21.39 -5.58
CA LEU A 157 -3.48 20.48 -5.68
C LEU A 157 -4.34 20.92 -6.87
N VAL A 158 -4.03 20.35 -8.02
CA VAL A 158 -4.84 20.54 -9.24
C VAL A 158 -5.96 19.51 -9.24
N LYS A 159 -7.21 19.95 -9.42
CA LYS A 159 -8.32 19.03 -9.74
C LYS A 159 -8.32 18.74 -11.23
N SER A 160 -8.33 17.47 -11.60
CA SER A 160 -8.44 17.05 -13.01
C SER A 160 -9.86 17.20 -13.57
N PHE A 161 -10.87 17.30 -12.70
CA PHE A 161 -12.28 17.40 -13.07
C PHE A 161 -12.95 18.57 -12.36
N ASN A 162 -13.80 19.31 -13.07
CA ASN A 162 -14.67 20.32 -12.46
C ASN A 162 -15.87 19.63 -11.78
N ASP A 163 -16.36 20.20 -10.67
CA ASP A 163 -17.47 19.67 -9.86
C ASP A 163 -18.82 19.60 -10.63
N SER A 164 -18.86 20.01 -11.89
CA SER A 164 -20.02 19.96 -12.80
C SER A 164 -20.04 18.76 -13.75
N THR A 165 -19.11 17.80 -13.62
CA THR A 165 -18.89 16.72 -14.60
C THR A 165 -19.09 15.29 -14.08
N VAL A 166 -19.65 15.14 -12.86
CA VAL A 166 -20.03 13.83 -12.28
C VAL A 166 -21.49 13.86 -11.85
#